data_AF-A0A084JXK6-F1
#
_entry.id   AF-A0A084JXK6-F1
#
_cell.length_a   1.000
_cell.length_b   1.000
_cell.length_c   1.000
_cell.angle_alpha   90.00
_cell.angle_beta   90.00
_cell.angle_gamma   90.00
#
_symmetry.space_group_name_H-M   'P 1'
#
loop_
_entity.id
_entity.type
_entity.pdbx_description
1 polymer ?
#
loop_
_entity_poly.entity_id
_entity_poly.type
_entity_poly.pdbx_seq_one_letter_code
_entity_poly.pdbx_strand_id
1 'polypeptide(L)'
;MKEKIQFEDLTALKVVVPTIIAVVSCFVFGTLIIIDGAHLYYIIPAFIGIILIGIPQIKNIRQRNTIKFTNTGLTAKLLGHKTFGFQFKEIEHYDLTEKGMTLKVNKMDEVTLSRKRFQEDSLTQLHTLIQQKTAQL
;
A
#
# COMPACT_ATOMS: atom_id res chain seq x y z
N MET A 1 16.21 -17.75 -5.01
CA MET A 1 16.48 -16.30 -5.19
C MET A 1 15.92 -15.55 -4.00
N LYS A 2 16.55 -14.46 -3.58
CA LYS A 2 16.02 -13.60 -2.50
C LYS A 2 14.87 -12.75 -3.04
N GLU A 3 13.79 -12.65 -2.26
CA GLU A 3 12.59 -11.91 -2.57
C GLU A 3 12.81 -10.40 -2.40
N LYS A 4 12.39 -9.62 -3.40
CA LYS A 4 12.36 -8.16 -3.34
C LYS A 4 11.04 -7.69 -2.74
N ILE A 5 11.08 -6.75 -1.81
CA ILE A 5 9.88 -6.08 -1.28
C ILE A 5 9.61 -4.84 -2.12
N GLN A 6 8.39 -4.69 -2.61
CA GLN A 6 7.95 -3.47 -3.28
C GLN A 6 7.30 -2.52 -2.27
N PHE A 7 7.73 -1.26 -2.28
CA PHE A 7 7.22 -0.22 -1.41
C PHE A 7 6.27 0.70 -2.18
N GLU A 8 5.02 0.78 -1.74
CA GLU A 8 4.00 1.63 -2.33
C GLU A 8 3.57 2.71 -1.32
N ASP A 9 3.93 3.96 -1.61
CA ASP A 9 3.42 5.11 -0.88
C ASP A 9 2.00 5.45 -1.38
N LEU A 10 1.01 5.25 -0.51
CA LEU A 10 -0.39 5.54 -0.81
C LEU A 10 -0.73 7.04 -0.70
N THR A 11 0.15 7.84 -0.10
CA THR A 11 -0.01 9.30 0.02
C THR A 11 0.62 10.06 -1.14
N ALA A 12 1.42 9.39 -1.96
CA ALA A 12 2.04 10.02 -3.12
C ALA A 12 0.98 10.55 -4.10
N LEU A 13 1.19 11.76 -4.63
CA LEU A 13 0.32 12.41 -5.63
C LEU A 13 -0.01 11.51 -6.82
N LYS A 14 0.96 10.71 -7.28
CA LYS A 14 0.78 9.73 -8.37
C LYS A 14 -0.28 8.66 -8.09
N VAL A 15 -0.61 8.42 -6.83
CA VAL A 15 -1.67 7.49 -6.39
C VAL A 15 -2.95 8.26 -6.09
N VAL A 16 -2.83 9.34 -5.30
CA VAL A 16 -3.97 10.14 -4.84
C VAL A 16 -4.73 10.80 -5.99
N VAL A 17 -4.03 11.43 -6.94
CA VAL A 17 -4.66 12.19 -8.03
C VAL A 17 -5.53 11.30 -8.93
N PRO A 18 -5.03 10.15 -9.45
CA PRO A 18 -5.87 9.20 -10.18
C PRO A 18 -7.09 8.71 -9.39
N THR A 19 -6.93 8.44 -8.09
CA THR A 19 -8.04 8.00 -7.23
C THR A 19 -9.11 9.08 -7.09
N ILE A 20 -8.72 10.34 -6.87
CA ILE A 20 -9.66 11.47 -6.79
C ILE A 20 -10.41 11.63 -8.12
N ILE A 21 -9.69 11.63 -9.25
CA ILE A 21 -10.30 11.75 -10.58
C ILE A 21 -11.31 10.62 -10.82
N ALA A 22 -10.97 9.40 -10.41
CA ALA A 22 -11.86 8.25 -10.56
C ALA A 22 -13.15 8.41 -9.72
N VAL A 23 -13.02 8.81 -8.46
CA VAL A 23 -14.17 9.04 -7.56
C VAL A 23 -15.07 10.15 -8.11
N VAL A 24 -14.50 11.27 -8.53
CA VAL A 24 -15.26 12.38 -9.14
C VAL A 24 -15.96 11.91 -10.42
N SER A 25 -15.28 11.12 -11.26
CA SER A 25 -15.85 10.59 -12.50
C SER A 25 -17.04 9.65 -12.23
N CYS A 26 -16.93 8.78 -11.21
CA CYS A 26 -18.03 7.92 -10.77
C CYS A 26 -19.21 8.73 -10.18
N PHE A 27 -18.91 9.80 -9.44
CA PHE A 27 -19.95 10.68 -8.88
C PHE A 27 -20.70 11.45 -9.96
N VAL A 28 -19.97 12.03 -10.94
CA VAL A 28 -20.54 12.71 -12.10
C VAL A 28 -21.41 11.74 -12.91
N PHE A 29 -20.93 10.52 -13.15
CA PHE A 29 -21.71 9.48 -13.83
C PHE A 29 -23.04 9.17 -13.11
N GLY A 30 -22.99 8.93 -11.79
CA GLY A 30 -24.20 8.65 -11.01
C GLY A 30 -25.18 9.81 -11.02
N THR A 31 -24.69 11.04 -10.91
CA THR A 31 -25.52 12.25 -10.94
C THR A 31 -26.19 12.45 -12.31
N LEU A 32 -25.45 12.24 -13.40
CA LEU A 32 -25.97 12.37 -14.77
C LEU A 32 -27.08 11.35 -15.06
N ILE A 33 -26.96 10.11 -14.56
CA ILE A 33 -28.01 9.09 -14.68
C ILE A 33 -29.29 9.52 -13.95
N ILE A 34 -29.17 10.13 -12.77
CA ILE A 34 -30.33 10.49 -11.94
C ILE A 34 -31.09 11.69 -12.52
N ILE A 35 -30.37 12.70 -13.04
CA ILE A 35 -30.97 13.96 -13.49
C ILE A 35 -31.54 13.86 -14.90
N ASP A 36 -30.86 13.16 -15.81
CA ASP A 36 -31.13 13.20 -17.25
C ASP A 36 -31.42 11.80 -17.84
N GLY A 37 -31.44 10.77 -17.01
CA GLY A 37 -31.60 9.39 -17.45
C GLY A 37 -30.32 8.79 -18.07
N ALA A 38 -30.43 7.56 -18.58
CA ALA A 38 -29.27 6.81 -19.08
C ALA A 38 -28.98 7.12 -20.55
N HIS A 39 -28.12 8.09 -20.82
CA HIS A 39 -27.58 8.37 -22.15
C HIS A 39 -26.23 7.69 -22.41
N LEU A 40 -26.01 7.25 -23.65
CA LEU A 40 -24.84 6.47 -24.07
C LEU A 40 -23.50 7.18 -23.79
N TYR A 41 -23.45 8.51 -23.88
CA TYR A 41 -22.22 9.28 -23.65
C TYR A 41 -21.83 9.39 -22.17
N TYR A 42 -22.75 9.11 -21.23
CA TYR A 42 -22.44 9.00 -19.80
C TYR A 42 -21.59 7.77 -19.47
N ILE A 43 -21.44 6.84 -20.41
CA ILE A 43 -20.53 5.69 -20.27
C ILE A 43 -19.06 6.13 -20.21
N ILE A 44 -18.70 7.29 -20.80
CA ILE A 44 -17.32 7.81 -20.83
C ILE A 44 -16.74 8.02 -19.41
N PRO A 45 -17.38 8.81 -18.51
CA PRO A 45 -16.88 8.97 -17.15
C PRO A 45 -16.86 7.65 -16.35
N ALA A 46 -17.79 6.72 -16.61
CA ALA A 46 -17.76 5.38 -16.01
C ALA A 46 -16.52 4.57 -16.44
N PHE A 47 -16.17 4.56 -17.72
CA PHE A 47 -14.97 3.88 -18.22
C PHE A 47 -13.69 4.49 -17.66
N ILE A 48 -13.60 5.82 -17.59
CA ILE A 48 -12.45 6.52 -17.01
C ILE A 48 -12.29 6.11 -15.53
N GLY A 49 -13.38 6.13 -14.76
CA GLY A 49 -13.35 5.71 -13.35
C GLY A 49 -12.89 4.26 -13.16
N ILE A 50 -13.46 3.32 -13.93
CA ILE A 50 -13.12 1.90 -13.85
C ILE A 50 -11.64 1.64 -14.21
N ILE A 51 -11.13 2.27 -15.27
CA ILE A 51 -9.73 2.09 -15.69
C ILE A 51 -8.76 2.62 -14.62
N LEU A 52 -9.03 3.81 -14.09
CA LEU A 52 -8.19 4.44 -13.07
C LEU A 52 -8.16 3.65 -11.75
N ILE A 53 -9.26 3.00 -11.37
CA ILE A 53 -9.33 2.13 -10.19
C ILE A 53 -8.75 0.73 -10.48
N GLY A 54 -8.94 0.22 -11.68
CA GLY A 54 -8.57 -1.15 -12.07
C GLY A 54 -7.07 -1.37 -12.25
N ILE A 55 -6.35 -0.41 -12.86
CA ILE A 55 -4.90 -0.57 -13.11
C ILE A 55 -4.08 -0.80 -11.82
N PRO A 56 -4.28 -0.02 -10.73
CA PRO A 56 -3.60 -0.25 -9.45
C PRO A 56 -3.91 -1.63 -8.83
N GLN A 57 -5.15 -2.11 -8.96
CA GLN A 57 -5.59 -3.41 -8.44
C GLN A 57 -4.85 -4.57 -9.14
N ILE A 58 -4.75 -4.51 -10.48
CA ILE A 58 -4.07 -5.54 -11.28
C ILE A 58 -2.58 -5.64 -10.90
N LYS A 59 -1.92 -4.49 -10.70
CA LYS A 59 -0.52 -4.46 -10.26
C LYS A 59 -0.35 -5.10 -8.88
N ASN A 60 -1.25 -4.82 -7.94
CA ASN A 60 -1.20 -5.38 -6.59
C ASN A 60 -1.41 -6.89 -6.52
N ILE A 61 -2.27 -7.43 -7.38
CA ILE A 61 -2.52 -8.88 -7.44
C ILE A 61 -1.26 -9.62 -7.95
N ARG A 62 -0.56 -9.06 -8.93
CA ARG A 62 0.67 -9.65 -9.47
C ARG A 62 1.83 -9.63 -8.49
N GLN A 63 1.84 -8.73 -7.51
CA GLN A 63 2.94 -8.61 -6.56
C GLN A 63 2.71 -9.45 -5.31
N ARG A 64 3.72 -10.29 -5.02
CA ARG A 64 3.69 -11.26 -3.93
C ARG A 64 4.23 -10.70 -2.61
N ASN A 65 5.18 -9.77 -2.71
CA ASN A 65 5.85 -9.10 -1.59
C ASN A 65 5.70 -7.58 -1.73
N THR A 66 4.71 -7.01 -1.05
CA THR A 66 4.38 -5.60 -1.14
C THR A 66 4.15 -5.02 0.25
N ILE A 67 4.75 -3.87 0.49
CA ILE A 67 4.53 -3.04 1.66
C ILE A 67 3.89 -1.74 1.19
N LYS A 68 2.66 -1.52 1.63
CA LYS A 68 1.93 -0.27 1.43
C LYS A 68 2.04 0.56 2.68
N PHE A 69 2.30 1.84 2.55
CA PHE A 69 2.38 2.71 3.72
C PHE A 69 1.68 4.04 3.46
N THR A 70 1.23 4.64 4.56
CA THR A 70 0.69 5.99 4.63
C THR A 70 1.57 6.81 5.57
N ASN A 71 1.12 8.01 5.95
CA ASN A 71 1.81 8.79 6.97
C ASN A 71 1.66 8.22 8.38
N THR A 72 0.62 7.41 8.62
CA THR A 72 0.25 6.96 9.97
C THR A 72 0.46 5.47 10.20
N GLY A 73 0.53 4.66 9.13
CA GLY A 73 0.70 3.23 9.27
C GLY A 73 1.22 2.54 8.02
N LEU A 74 1.37 1.23 8.16
CA LEU A 74 1.95 0.35 7.17
C LEU A 74 1.15 -0.94 7.10
N THR A 75 0.98 -1.49 5.90
CA THR A 75 0.37 -2.79 5.64
C THR A 75 1.34 -3.61 4.78
N ALA A 76 1.71 -4.78 5.28
CA ALA A 76 2.65 -5.68 4.64
C ALA A 76 1.94 -6.96 4.19
N LYS A 77 2.11 -7.29 2.90
CA LYS A 77 1.78 -8.57 2.31
C LYS A 77 3.10 -9.23 1.91
N LEU A 78 3.59 -10.15 2.73
CA LEU A 78 4.90 -10.77 2.57
C LEU A 78 4.78 -12.28 2.49
N LEU A 79 5.65 -12.90 1.69
CA LEU A 79 5.66 -14.34 1.47
C LEU A 79 6.02 -15.09 2.76
N GLY A 80 5.13 -15.99 3.17
CA GLY A 80 5.29 -16.81 4.36
C GLY A 80 4.92 -16.10 5.66
N HIS A 81 4.30 -14.92 5.59
CA HIS A 81 3.63 -14.25 6.70
C HIS A 81 2.15 -14.04 6.34
N LYS A 82 1.26 -14.03 7.34
CA LYS A 82 -0.10 -13.52 7.13
C LYS A 82 -0.01 -12.04 6.78
N THR A 83 -0.90 -11.53 5.93
CA THR A 83 -0.97 -10.09 5.69
C THR A 83 -1.25 -9.39 7.00
N PHE A 84 -0.42 -8.41 7.35
CA PHE A 84 -0.54 -7.67 8.60
C PHE A 84 -0.42 -6.17 8.35
N GLY A 85 -1.02 -5.37 9.21
CA GLY A 85 -0.89 -3.92 9.17
C GLY A 85 -0.96 -3.33 10.56
N PHE A 86 -0.28 -2.22 10.76
CA PHE A 86 -0.14 -1.55 12.04
C PHE A 86 0.05 -0.05 11.85
N GLN A 87 -0.18 0.70 12.92
CA GLN A 87 0.13 2.14 12.95
C GLN A 87 1.56 2.34 13.48
N PHE A 88 2.30 3.34 12.98
CA PHE A 88 3.70 3.55 13.39
C PHE A 88 3.82 3.84 14.90
N LYS A 89 2.80 4.43 15.52
CA LYS A 89 2.73 4.68 16.97
C LYS A 89 2.58 3.41 17.81
N GLU A 90 2.25 2.28 17.20
CA GLU A 90 2.07 0.99 17.88
C GLU A 90 3.36 0.15 17.88
N ILE A 91 4.42 0.64 17.24
CA ILE A 91 5.72 -0.05 17.21
C ILE A 91 6.37 0.07 18.59
N GLU A 92 6.64 -1.08 19.22
CA GLU A 92 7.35 -1.14 20.50
C GLU A 92 8.86 -1.21 20.27
N HIS A 93 9.28 -2.02 19.30
CA HIS A 93 10.69 -2.25 19.02
C HIS A 93 10.88 -2.64 17.56
N TYR A 94 11.93 -2.12 16.93
CA TYR A 94 12.34 -2.49 15.59
C TYR A 94 13.86 -2.46 15.53
N ASP A 95 14.45 -3.48 14.93
CA ASP A 95 15.91 -3.56 14.80
C ASP A 95 16.34 -4.27 13.51
N LEU A 96 17.46 -3.84 12.96
CA LEU A 96 18.10 -4.47 11.80
C LEU A 96 19.35 -5.21 12.25
N THR A 97 19.25 -6.52 12.39
CA THR A 97 20.34 -7.41 12.83
C THR A 97 21.00 -8.11 11.63
N GLU A 98 22.12 -8.81 11.87
CA GLU A 98 22.76 -9.68 10.88
C GLU A 98 21.86 -10.81 10.38
N LYS A 99 20.87 -11.24 11.16
CA LYS A 99 19.94 -12.32 10.78
C LYS A 99 18.77 -11.81 9.93
N GLY A 100 18.43 -10.53 10.05
CA GLY A 100 17.23 -9.95 9.45
C GLY A 100 16.74 -8.72 10.17
N MET A 101 15.56 -8.26 9.78
CA MET A 101 14.83 -7.22 10.48
C MET A 101 13.83 -7.86 11.46
N THR A 102 13.82 -7.40 12.70
CA THR A 102 12.81 -7.77 13.70
C THR A 102 11.88 -6.59 13.93
N LEU A 103 10.59 -6.88 14.07
CA LEU A 103 9.57 -5.88 14.32
C LEU A 103 8.61 -6.40 15.38
N LYS A 104 8.49 -5.65 16.47
CA LYS A 104 7.52 -5.88 17.54
C LYS A 104 6.53 -4.74 17.58
N VAL A 105 5.26 -5.07 17.40
CA VAL A 105 4.14 -4.13 17.42
C VAL A 105 3.22 -4.53 18.56
N ASN A 106 2.69 -3.55 19.28
CA ASN A 106 1.76 -3.78 20.38
C ASN A 106 0.57 -4.63 19.91
N LYS A 107 0.24 -5.68 20.69
CA LYS A 107 -0.82 -6.66 20.42
C LYS A 107 -0.63 -7.49 19.14
N MET A 108 0.60 -7.55 18.60
CA MET A 108 0.94 -8.43 17.48
C MET A 108 2.14 -9.31 17.84
N ASP A 109 2.19 -10.48 17.21
CA ASP A 109 3.35 -11.36 17.30
C ASP A 109 4.58 -10.67 16.67
N GLU A 110 5.75 -10.95 17.24
CA GLU A 110 7.01 -10.47 16.69
C GLU A 110 7.20 -11.00 15.27
N VAL A 111 7.46 -10.09 14.33
CA VAL A 111 7.70 -10.42 12.93
C VAL A 111 9.20 -10.36 12.65
N THR A 112 9.78 -11.48 12.24
CA THR A 112 11.18 -11.55 11.81
C THR A 112 11.27 -11.74 10.30
N LEU A 113 11.86 -10.76 9.62
CA LEU A 113 12.15 -10.80 8.18
C LEU A 113 13.61 -11.18 7.95
N SER A 114 13.86 -12.43 7.59
CA SER A 114 15.22 -12.95 7.44
C SER A 114 15.94 -12.49 6.16
N ARG A 115 17.24 -12.18 6.27
CA ARG A 115 18.16 -11.93 5.13
C ARG A 115 18.36 -13.13 4.19
N LYS A 116 18.00 -14.34 4.65
CA LYS A 116 17.98 -15.54 3.80
C LYS A 116 16.84 -15.49 2.78
N ARG A 117 15.71 -14.86 3.14
CA ARG A 117 14.50 -14.80 2.31
C ARG A 117 14.40 -13.50 1.54
N PHE A 118 14.69 -12.37 2.17
CA PHE A 118 14.53 -11.03 1.57
C PHE A 118 15.86 -10.41 1.17
N GLN A 119 15.82 -9.54 0.16
CA GLN A 119 16.98 -8.75 -0.29
C GLN A 119 17.40 -7.74 0.79
N GLU A 120 18.70 -7.49 0.90
CA GLU A 120 19.28 -6.54 1.88
C GLU A 120 18.69 -5.14 1.69
N ASP A 121 18.70 -4.63 0.45
CA ASP A 121 18.16 -3.32 0.11
C ASP A 121 16.70 -3.15 0.56
N SER A 122 15.90 -4.22 0.47
CA SER A 122 14.50 -4.21 0.92
C SER A 122 14.38 -4.09 2.44
N LEU A 123 15.24 -4.78 3.19
CA LEU A 123 15.24 -4.71 4.66
C LEU A 123 15.75 -3.34 5.13
N THR A 124 16.82 -2.83 4.52
CA THR A 124 17.35 -1.50 4.81
C THR A 124 16.32 -0.41 4.48
N GLN A 125 15.64 -0.52 3.34
CA GLN A 125 14.58 0.43 2.96
C GLN A 125 13.41 0.40 3.96
N LEU A 126 12.98 -0.77 4.42
CA LEU A 126 11.93 -0.89 5.44
C LEU A 126 12.38 -0.28 6.78
N HIS A 127 13.62 -0.55 7.21
CA HIS A 127 14.18 0.01 8.43
C HIS A 127 14.20 1.54 8.38
N THR A 128 14.76 2.12 7.31
CA THR A 128 14.80 3.58 7.12
C THR A 128 13.40 4.18 7.07
N LEU A 129 12.44 3.51 6.43
CA LEU A 129 11.05 3.97 6.36
C LEU A 129 10.40 4.02 7.74
N ILE A 130 10.54 2.96 8.54
CA ILE A 130 10.01 2.92 9.90
C ILE A 130 10.68 4.01 10.75
N GLN A 131 12.01 4.11 10.69
CA GLN A 131 12.76 5.14 11.43
C GLN A 131 12.28 6.56 11.09
N GLN A 132 12.13 6.87 9.79
CA GLN A 132 11.66 8.18 9.35
C GLN A 132 10.23 8.49 9.81
N LYS A 133 9.32 7.51 9.74
CA LYS A 133 7.92 7.72 10.11
C LYS A 133 7.71 7.76 11.62
N THR A 134 8.47 6.98 12.39
CA THR A 134 8.43 7.04 13.85
C THR A 134 9.07 8.32 14.39
N ALA A 135 10.11 8.87 13.74
CA ALA A 135 10.71 10.15 14.12
C ALA A 135 9.82 11.37 13.83
N GLN A 136 8.78 11.20 13.01
CA GLN A 136 7.80 12.24 12.65
C GLN A 136 6.53 12.20 13.52
N LEU A 137 6.40 11.21 14.40
CA LEU A 137 5.31 11.06 15.38
C LEU A 137 5.63 11.80 16.68
#